data_AF-F0X1W1-F1
#
_entry.id   AF-F0X1W1-F1
#
_cell.length_a   1.000
_cell.length_b   1.000
_cell.length_c   1.000
_cell.angle_alpha   90.00
_cell.angle_beta   90.00
_cell.angle_gamma   90.00
#
_symmetry.space_group_name_H-M   'P 1'
#
loop_
_entity.id
_entity.type
_entity.pdbx_description
1 polymer ?
#
loop_
_entity_poly.entity_id
_entity_poly.type
_entity_poly.pdbx_seq_one_letter_code
_entity_poly.pdbx_strand_id
1 'polypeptide(L)'
;MPATLERFYPGVAGSSEVDEAQERVPWEKSKERLMCLCKPQATSDALLASTRLTTKLPRDSELDLIKCINGYRLEGAPISAVMLTRKSLQIASEFGVSATAFVASWTWRQAFLRRHKLDFREVAFSSELQKRMGELGLDVMYNADQKTVFFEHIPTRTIAAKGTQTVWARSGGRTKDRVTCMLLDDSFGNKYETFLIFKTTTPMKKVTPAENNAKRHGFGKRLWIKMRDLQSTLGLQICDNATAC
;
A
#
# COMPACT_ATOMS: atom_id res chain seq x y z
N MET A 1 -50.02 27.34 22.26
CA MET A 1 -49.23 27.66 21.07
C MET A 1 -48.65 29.07 21.10
N PRO A 2 -49.43 30.17 21.27
CA PRO A 2 -48.88 31.53 21.17
C PRO A 2 -47.87 31.89 22.29
N ALA A 3 -48.15 31.53 23.54
CA ALA A 3 -47.28 31.83 24.69
C ALA A 3 -45.89 31.17 24.63
N THR A 4 -45.72 30.09 23.86
CA THR A 4 -44.43 29.39 23.72
C THR A 4 -43.59 30.02 22.60
N LEU A 5 -44.22 30.51 21.54
CA LEU A 5 -43.53 31.23 20.46
C LEU A 5 -43.00 32.58 20.96
N GLU A 6 -43.83 33.35 21.68
CA GLU A 6 -43.39 34.61 22.31
C GLU A 6 -42.20 34.44 23.27
N ARG A 7 -42.14 33.31 23.99
CA ARG A 7 -41.10 33.05 24.99
C ARG A 7 -39.75 32.67 24.38
N PHE A 8 -39.74 31.96 23.25
CA PHE A 8 -38.50 31.40 22.67
C PHE A 8 -38.08 32.06 21.36
N TYR A 9 -38.99 32.76 20.68
CA TYR A 9 -38.74 33.47 19.43
C TYR A 9 -39.43 34.86 19.45
N PRO A 10 -39.03 35.76 20.35
CA PRO A 10 -39.66 37.08 20.44
C PRO A 10 -39.38 37.89 19.16
N GLY A 11 -40.43 38.35 18.49
CA GLY A 11 -40.36 39.23 17.31
C GLY A 11 -40.60 38.57 15.96
N VAL A 12 -40.93 37.27 15.93
CA VAL A 12 -41.36 36.58 14.70
C VAL A 12 -42.84 36.90 14.47
N ALA A 13 -43.19 37.49 13.33
CA ALA A 13 -44.58 37.81 12.99
C ALA A 13 -44.85 37.51 11.51
N GLY A 14 -46.02 36.94 11.23
CA GLY A 14 -46.49 36.66 9.87
C GLY A 14 -46.13 35.25 9.38
N SER A 15 -45.71 35.11 8.12
CA SER A 15 -45.50 33.79 7.48
C SER A 15 -44.45 32.92 8.18
N SER A 16 -43.49 33.54 8.86
CA SER A 16 -42.45 32.86 9.64
C SER A 16 -42.97 32.21 10.92
N GLU A 17 -44.04 32.73 11.55
CA GLU A 17 -44.69 32.05 12.69
C GLU A 17 -45.37 30.75 12.25
N VAL A 18 -45.92 30.73 11.04
CA VAL A 18 -46.57 29.55 10.47
C VAL A 18 -45.53 28.48 10.12
N ASP A 19 -44.40 28.88 9.55
CA ASP A 19 -43.28 27.98 9.24
C ASP A 19 -42.63 27.40 10.51
N GLU A 20 -42.40 28.21 11.55
CA GLU A 20 -41.88 27.74 12.84
C GLU A 20 -42.87 26.82 13.58
N ALA A 21 -44.17 27.11 13.49
CA ALA A 21 -45.21 26.22 14.01
C ALA A 21 -45.24 24.89 13.24
N GLN A 22 -44.98 24.92 11.93
CA GLN A 22 -44.97 23.76 11.05
C GLN A 22 -43.73 22.87 11.23
N GLU A 23 -42.56 23.41 11.61
CA GLU A 23 -41.38 22.63 12.01
C GLU A 23 -41.53 21.97 13.39
N ARG A 24 -42.26 22.59 14.32
CA ARG A 24 -42.49 22.01 15.66
C ARG A 24 -43.45 20.82 15.67
N VAL A 25 -44.45 20.78 14.79
CA VAL A 25 -45.43 19.67 14.74
C VAL A 25 -44.76 18.30 14.50
N PRO A 26 -43.82 18.15 13.54
CA PRO A 26 -43.01 16.95 13.38
C PRO A 26 -42.17 16.60 14.62
N TRP A 27 -41.64 17.62 15.32
CA TRP A 27 -40.85 17.46 16.53
C TRP A 27 -41.67 17.01 17.74
N GLU A 28 -42.87 17.54 17.92
CA GLU A 28 -43.79 17.08 18.97
C GLU A 28 -44.24 15.63 18.70
N LYS A 29 -44.56 15.29 17.45
CA LYS A 29 -44.91 13.91 17.04
C LYS A 29 -43.74 12.93 17.21
N SER A 30 -42.50 13.40 17.08
CA SER A 30 -41.29 12.59 17.21
C SER A 30 -40.68 12.64 18.62
N LYS A 31 -41.24 13.44 19.53
CA LYS A 31 -40.70 13.73 20.86
C LYS A 31 -40.55 12.48 21.71
N GLU A 32 -41.55 11.62 21.74
CA GLU A 32 -41.51 10.37 22.51
C GLU A 32 -40.46 9.41 21.98
N ARG A 33 -40.32 9.34 20.64
CA ARG A 33 -39.26 8.55 19.98
C ARG A 33 -37.87 9.10 20.31
N LEU A 34 -37.69 10.41 20.29
CA LEU A 34 -36.43 11.08 20.66
C LEU A 34 -36.13 10.93 22.16
N MET A 35 -37.12 11.09 23.03
CA MET A 35 -36.97 10.86 24.47
C MET A 35 -36.67 9.40 24.81
N CYS A 36 -37.20 8.45 24.04
CA CYS A 36 -36.87 7.03 24.17
C CYS A 36 -35.41 6.75 23.76
N LEU A 37 -34.92 7.43 22.72
CA LEU A 37 -33.50 7.41 22.30
C LEU A 37 -32.57 8.14 23.28
N CYS A 38 -33.10 9.10 24.05
CA CYS A 38 -32.34 9.96 24.96
C CYS A 38 -32.42 9.53 26.44
N LYS A 39 -32.89 8.32 26.77
CA LYS A 39 -32.80 7.83 28.17
C LYS A 39 -31.34 7.85 28.63
N PRO A 40 -31.01 8.53 29.75
CA PRO A 40 -29.64 8.74 30.15
C PRO A 40 -29.09 7.47 30.80
N GLN A 41 -27.98 6.97 30.27
CA GLN A 41 -27.03 6.25 31.09
C GLN A 41 -25.64 6.87 30.91
N ALA A 42 -25.27 7.60 31.96
CA ALA A 42 -23.96 8.15 32.31
C ALA A 42 -23.48 9.42 31.55
N THR A 43 -22.95 10.31 32.40
CA THR A 43 -22.17 11.54 32.23
C THR A 43 -21.31 11.65 30.97
N SER A 44 -20.97 12.88 30.55
CA SER A 44 -20.22 13.19 29.32
C SER A 44 -18.96 12.34 29.08
N ASP A 45 -18.32 11.84 30.14
CA ASP A 45 -17.16 10.95 30.05
C ASP A 45 -17.53 9.55 29.49
N ALA A 46 -18.76 9.08 29.69
CA ALA A 46 -19.28 7.85 29.10
C ALA A 46 -19.67 8.01 27.61
N LEU A 47 -20.04 9.23 27.18
CA LEU A 47 -20.33 9.53 25.76
C LEU A 47 -19.05 9.60 24.90
N LEU A 48 -17.92 9.97 25.50
CA LEU A 48 -16.61 9.80 24.84
C LEU A 48 -16.18 8.33 24.76
N ALA A 49 -16.68 7.46 25.64
CA ALA A 49 -16.46 6.01 25.55
C ALA A 49 -17.41 5.31 24.55
N SER A 50 -18.61 5.86 24.29
CA SER A 50 -19.61 5.29 23.39
C SER A 50 -19.51 5.74 21.93
N THR A 51 -18.61 6.68 21.61
CA THR A 51 -18.15 6.90 20.23
C THR A 51 -17.15 5.81 19.80
N ARG A 52 -17.36 4.57 20.26
CA ARG A 52 -16.79 3.37 19.66
C ARG A 52 -17.79 2.91 18.61
N LEU A 53 -17.72 3.54 17.44
CA LEU A 53 -18.17 2.96 16.19
C LEU A 53 -17.85 1.46 16.24
N THR A 54 -18.88 0.62 16.23
CA THR A 54 -18.84 -0.85 16.27
C THR A 54 -17.51 -1.36 15.70
N THR A 55 -16.56 -1.69 16.57
CA THR A 55 -15.30 -2.27 16.14
C THR A 55 -15.66 -3.60 15.48
N LYS A 56 -15.57 -3.67 14.14
CA LYS A 56 -15.83 -4.93 13.41
C LYS A 56 -14.88 -6.06 13.81
N LEU A 57 -13.82 -5.74 14.57
CA LEU A 57 -12.92 -6.67 15.23
C LEU A 57 -13.14 -6.62 16.75
N PRO A 58 -13.04 -7.78 17.45
CA PRO A 58 -12.84 -7.81 18.90
C PRO A 58 -11.62 -7.00 19.35
N ARG A 59 -11.61 -6.58 20.62
CA ARG A 59 -10.53 -5.75 21.15
C ARG A 59 -9.19 -6.49 21.18
N ASP A 60 -9.20 -7.77 21.52
CA ASP A 60 -7.98 -8.59 21.65
C ASP A 60 -7.32 -8.81 20.28
N SER A 61 -8.12 -9.05 19.23
CA SER A 61 -7.62 -9.14 17.86
C SER A 61 -7.08 -7.82 17.33
N GLU A 62 -7.67 -6.69 17.73
CA GLU A 62 -7.10 -5.36 17.43
C GLU A 62 -5.73 -5.18 18.07
N LEU A 63 -5.54 -5.64 19.32
CA LEU A 63 -4.26 -5.56 20.01
C LEU A 63 -3.20 -6.45 19.37
N ASP A 64 -3.55 -7.66 18.93
CA ASP A 64 -2.62 -8.55 18.23
C ASP A 64 -2.21 -7.98 16.86
N LEU A 65 -3.12 -7.29 16.18
CA LEU A 65 -2.78 -6.56 14.96
C LEU A 65 -1.78 -5.42 15.24
N ILE A 66 -1.96 -4.70 16.34
CA ILE A 66 -1.01 -3.65 16.77
C ILE A 66 0.36 -4.22 17.14
N LYS A 67 0.41 -5.35 17.87
CA LYS A 67 1.67 -6.05 18.15
C LYS A 67 2.38 -6.44 16.85
N CYS A 68 1.64 -6.95 15.87
CA CYS A 68 2.18 -7.30 14.56
C CYS A 68 2.78 -6.08 13.85
N ILE A 69 2.06 -4.95 13.81
CA ILE A 69 2.56 -3.68 13.23
C ILE A 69 3.85 -3.22 13.92
N ASN A 70 3.89 -3.28 15.26
CA ASN A 70 5.07 -2.88 16.02
C ASN A 70 6.26 -3.81 15.77
N GLY A 71 6.04 -5.12 15.58
CA GLY A 71 7.10 -6.06 15.18
C GLY A 71 7.78 -5.66 13.88
N TYR A 72 7.00 -5.35 12.83
CA TYR A 72 7.56 -4.86 11.56
C TYR A 72 8.35 -3.55 11.74
N ARG A 73 7.86 -2.63 12.58
CA ARG A 73 8.55 -1.37 12.86
C ARG A 73 9.88 -1.58 13.59
N LEU A 74 9.96 -2.54 14.51
CA LEU A 74 11.20 -2.88 15.21
C LEU A 74 12.26 -3.46 14.25
N GLU A 75 11.82 -4.21 13.23
CA GLU A 75 12.69 -4.75 12.18
C GLU A 75 13.03 -3.73 11.08
N GLY A 76 12.49 -2.49 11.15
CA GLY A 76 12.67 -1.47 10.13
C GLY A 76 11.92 -1.76 8.82
N ALA A 77 11.00 -2.72 8.82
CA ALA A 77 10.22 -3.11 7.63
C ALA A 77 8.92 -2.29 7.52
N PRO A 78 8.60 -1.71 6.35
CA PRO A 78 7.34 -1.00 6.16
C PRO A 78 6.16 -1.99 6.09
N ILE A 79 5.01 -1.60 6.64
CA ILE A 79 3.75 -2.34 6.46
C ILE A 79 2.89 -1.65 5.41
N SER A 80 2.65 -2.33 4.29
CA SER A 80 1.79 -1.80 3.23
C SER A 80 0.30 -1.93 3.58
N ALA A 81 -0.55 -1.18 2.90
CA ALA A 81 -1.98 -1.24 3.09
C ALA A 81 -2.58 -2.63 2.79
N VAL A 82 -2.02 -3.33 1.79
CA VAL A 82 -2.40 -4.71 1.42
C VAL A 82 -1.98 -5.69 2.52
N MET A 83 -0.75 -5.55 3.06
CA MET A 83 -0.30 -6.38 4.17
C MET A 83 -1.15 -6.19 5.42
N LEU A 84 -1.48 -4.93 5.76
CA LEU A 84 -2.36 -4.61 6.89
C LEU A 84 -3.74 -5.27 6.72
N THR A 85 -4.29 -5.21 5.50
CA THR A 85 -5.56 -5.86 5.16
C THR A 85 -5.47 -7.36 5.37
N ARG A 86 -4.47 -8.02 4.78
CA ARG A 86 -4.28 -9.47 4.88
C ARG A 86 -4.06 -9.93 6.33
N LYS A 87 -3.24 -9.21 7.11
CA LYS A 87 -3.00 -9.49 8.53
C LYS A 87 -4.26 -9.32 9.37
N SER A 88 -5.02 -8.26 9.13
CA SER A 88 -6.28 -8.06 9.85
C SER A 88 -7.31 -9.16 9.57
N LEU A 89 -7.43 -9.64 8.33
CA LEU A 89 -8.30 -10.75 7.97
C LEU A 89 -7.84 -12.07 8.59
N GLN A 90 -6.52 -12.32 8.59
CA GLN A 90 -5.94 -13.49 9.23
C GLN A 90 -6.30 -13.52 10.73
N ILE A 91 -6.03 -12.44 11.46
CA ILE A 91 -6.32 -12.36 12.90
C ILE A 91 -7.83 -12.45 13.14
N ALA A 92 -8.66 -11.82 12.30
CA ALA A 92 -10.11 -11.96 12.40
C ALA A 92 -10.54 -13.43 12.33
N SER A 93 -9.95 -14.22 11.41
CA SER A 93 -10.25 -15.64 11.27
C SER A 93 -9.79 -16.47 12.48
N GLU A 94 -8.65 -16.14 13.07
CA GLU A 94 -8.12 -16.79 14.29
C GLU A 94 -9.04 -16.57 15.50
N PHE A 95 -9.74 -15.44 15.54
CA PHE A 95 -10.73 -15.09 16.57
C PHE A 95 -12.18 -15.47 16.17
N GLY A 96 -12.37 -16.26 15.12
CA GLY A 96 -13.69 -16.77 14.71
C GLY A 96 -14.60 -15.74 14.03
N VAL A 97 -14.07 -14.61 13.57
CA VAL A 97 -14.83 -13.62 12.80
C VAL A 97 -14.91 -14.07 11.35
N SER A 98 -16.13 -14.30 10.87
CA SER A 98 -16.39 -14.67 9.46
C SER A 98 -15.89 -13.61 8.48
N ALA A 99 -15.38 -14.04 7.33
CA ALA A 99 -14.99 -13.17 6.22
C ALA A 99 -16.16 -12.32 5.67
N THR A 100 -17.41 -12.77 5.87
CA THR A 100 -18.61 -11.98 5.52
C THR A 100 -18.86 -10.84 6.51
N ALA A 101 -18.46 -11.00 7.78
CA ALA A 101 -18.63 -9.99 8.82
C ALA A 101 -17.51 -8.95 8.80
N PHE A 102 -16.29 -9.36 8.46
CA PHE A 102 -15.12 -8.50 8.42
C PHE A 102 -14.31 -8.67 7.12
N VAL A 103 -14.31 -7.62 6.31
CA VAL A 103 -13.62 -7.56 5.00
C VAL A 103 -12.39 -6.65 4.99
N ALA A 104 -12.00 -6.10 6.15
CA ALA A 104 -10.90 -5.14 6.26
C ALA A 104 -10.99 -3.98 5.22
N SER A 105 -12.20 -3.43 5.06
CA SER A 105 -12.51 -2.39 4.07
C SER A 105 -11.58 -1.18 4.22
N TRP A 106 -11.45 -0.40 3.15
CA TRP A 106 -10.74 0.87 3.17
C TRP A 106 -11.17 1.77 4.34
N THR A 107 -12.49 1.93 4.53
CA THR A 107 -13.08 2.74 5.59
C THR A 107 -12.71 2.24 6.99
N TRP A 108 -12.75 0.93 7.22
CA TRP A 108 -12.30 0.34 8.48
C TRP A 108 -10.80 0.59 8.70
N ARG A 109 -9.99 0.43 7.67
CA ARG A 109 -8.53 0.61 7.75
C ARG A 109 -8.17 2.03 8.16
N GLN A 110 -8.82 3.02 7.55
CA GLN A 110 -8.66 4.43 7.90
C GLN A 110 -9.11 4.72 9.34
N ALA A 111 -10.24 4.16 9.78
CA ALA A 111 -10.70 4.30 11.15
C ALA A 111 -9.75 3.65 12.16
N PHE A 112 -9.25 2.45 11.88
CA PHE A 112 -8.28 1.74 12.69
C PHE A 112 -6.99 2.56 12.86
N LEU A 113 -6.40 3.02 11.75
CA LEU A 113 -5.19 3.84 11.76
C LEU A 113 -5.37 5.09 12.63
N ARG A 114 -6.47 5.82 12.42
CA ARG A 114 -6.81 7.01 13.21
C ARG A 114 -6.98 6.70 14.70
N ARG A 115 -7.69 5.62 15.06
CA ARG A 115 -7.89 5.21 16.46
C ARG A 115 -6.59 4.90 17.18
N HIS A 116 -5.60 4.39 16.47
CA HIS A 116 -4.31 4.01 17.03
C HIS A 116 -3.20 5.04 16.77
N LYS A 117 -3.54 6.23 16.27
CA LYS A 117 -2.58 7.30 15.92
C LYS A 117 -1.47 6.80 14.99
N LEU A 118 -1.86 5.99 14.01
CA LEU A 118 -1.00 5.45 12.96
C LEU A 118 -1.38 6.12 11.65
N ASP A 119 -0.39 6.32 10.78
CA ASP A 119 -0.60 6.75 9.40
C ASP A 119 0.36 6.00 8.49
N PHE A 120 -0.03 5.83 7.22
CA PHE A 120 0.92 5.46 6.19
C PHE A 120 1.81 6.67 5.93
N ARG A 121 3.09 6.54 6.26
CA ARG A 121 4.10 7.49 5.82
C ARG A 121 4.75 6.92 4.57
N GLU A 122 4.90 7.75 3.56
CA GLU A 122 5.90 7.46 2.54
C GLU A 122 7.25 7.32 3.25
N VAL A 123 8.09 6.42 2.75
CA VAL A 123 9.47 6.31 3.23
C VAL A 123 10.11 7.65 2.86
N ALA A 124 10.11 8.58 3.80
CA ALA A 124 10.55 9.92 3.56
C ALA A 124 11.99 9.84 3.07
N PHE A 125 12.24 10.41 1.90
CA PHE A 125 13.57 10.71 1.41
C PHE A 125 14.33 11.35 2.57
N SER A 126 15.45 10.74 2.99
CA SER A 126 16.13 11.10 4.23
C SER A 126 16.31 12.61 4.31
N SER A 127 15.93 13.23 5.44
CA SER A 127 16.11 14.67 5.64
C SER A 127 17.56 15.10 5.45
N GLU A 128 18.51 14.20 5.74
CA GLU A 128 19.93 14.37 5.45
C GLU A 128 20.22 14.47 3.95
N LEU A 129 19.56 13.67 3.12
CA LEU A 129 19.72 13.73 1.66
C LEU A 129 19.12 15.03 1.09
N GLN A 130 17.95 15.47 1.57
CA GLN A 130 17.37 16.76 1.15
C GLN A 130 18.29 17.93 1.51
N LYS A 131 18.87 17.90 2.72
CA LYS A 131 19.84 18.90 3.15
C LYS A 131 21.07 18.93 2.23
N ARG A 132 21.65 17.76 1.93
CA ARG A 132 22.79 17.63 1.02
C ARG A 132 22.47 18.08 -0.40
N MET A 133 21.26 17.78 -0.90
CA MET A 133 20.81 18.29 -2.20
C MET A 133 20.76 19.82 -2.21
N GLY A 134 20.25 20.43 -1.14
CA GLY A 134 20.25 21.89 -0.98
C GLY A 134 21.67 22.48 -0.91
N GLU A 135 22.58 21.86 -0.16
CA GLU A 135 23.98 22.27 -0.04
C GLU A 135 24.74 22.19 -1.38
N LEU A 136 24.45 21.16 -2.18
CA LEU A 136 25.08 20.93 -3.49
C LEU A 136 24.36 21.64 -4.64
N GLY A 137 23.21 22.27 -4.40
CA GLY A 137 22.38 22.90 -5.43
C GLY A 137 21.81 21.89 -6.44
N LEU A 138 21.49 20.68 -6.00
CA LEU A 138 20.92 19.63 -6.85
C LEU A 138 19.40 19.71 -6.86
N ASP A 139 18.82 19.89 -8.05
CA ASP A 139 17.37 19.94 -8.24
C ASP A 139 16.72 18.56 -8.22
N VAL A 140 17.39 17.57 -8.82
CA VAL A 140 16.87 16.20 -9.00
C VAL A 140 17.99 15.21 -8.70
N MET A 141 17.67 14.20 -7.90
CA MET A 141 18.57 13.08 -7.65
C MET A 141 18.00 11.81 -8.30
N TYR A 142 18.84 11.06 -8.98
CA TYR A 142 18.48 9.79 -9.60
C TYR A 142 19.08 8.64 -8.82
N ASN A 143 18.26 7.65 -8.48
CA ASN A 143 18.68 6.37 -7.95
C ASN A 143 18.69 5.35 -9.10
N ALA A 144 19.85 4.75 -9.33
CA ALA A 144 20.03 3.69 -10.32
C ALA A 144 20.51 2.44 -9.60
N ASP A 145 19.74 1.35 -9.68
CA ASP A 145 20.09 0.10 -9.04
C ASP A 145 19.95 -1.09 -10.00
N GLN A 146 20.78 -2.10 -9.77
CA GLN A 146 20.79 -3.32 -10.56
C GLN A 146 20.14 -4.46 -9.78
N LYS A 147 19.11 -5.09 -10.38
CA LYS A 147 18.42 -6.22 -9.76
C LYS A 147 18.37 -7.44 -10.68
N THR A 148 18.67 -8.60 -10.13
CA THR A 148 18.55 -9.85 -10.87
C THR A 148 17.10 -10.35 -10.85
N VAL A 149 16.55 -10.60 -12.03
CA VAL A 149 15.22 -11.15 -12.25
C VAL A 149 15.37 -12.59 -12.75
N PHE A 150 14.87 -13.54 -11.98
CA PHE A 150 14.91 -14.96 -12.33
C PHE A 150 13.75 -15.33 -13.26
N PHE A 151 14.04 -16.19 -14.24
CA PHE A 151 13.02 -16.73 -15.15
C PHE A 151 11.99 -17.59 -14.42
N GLU A 152 12.46 -18.43 -13.49
CA GLU A 152 11.61 -19.23 -12.61
C GLU A 152 11.94 -18.95 -11.15
N HIS A 153 10.96 -18.48 -10.38
CA HIS A 153 11.08 -18.30 -8.94
C HIS A 153 10.23 -19.34 -8.20
N ILE A 154 10.67 -20.60 -8.24
CA ILE A 154 10.01 -21.72 -7.57
C ILE A 154 10.81 -22.05 -6.29
N PRO A 155 10.19 -21.98 -5.10
CA PRO A 155 10.83 -22.40 -3.86
C PRO A 155 11.27 -23.86 -3.96
N THR A 156 12.53 -24.14 -3.64
CA THR A 156 13.08 -25.51 -3.64
C THR A 156 12.81 -26.25 -2.33
N ARG A 157 12.33 -25.55 -1.30
CA ARG A 157 12.04 -26.09 0.03
C ARG A 157 10.75 -25.49 0.56
N THR A 158 9.95 -26.36 1.17
CA THR A 158 8.73 -25.99 1.88
C THR A 158 8.76 -26.64 3.26
N ILE A 159 8.29 -25.93 4.28
CA ILE A 159 8.17 -26.50 5.64
C ILE A 159 7.01 -27.50 5.62
N ALA A 160 7.30 -28.75 5.98
CA ALA A 160 6.31 -29.82 6.11
C ALA A 160 6.55 -30.58 7.42
N ALA A 161 5.52 -31.29 7.91
CA ALA A 161 5.67 -32.14 9.08
C ALA A 161 6.67 -33.26 8.81
N LYS A 162 7.36 -33.71 9.87
CA LYS A 162 8.35 -34.78 9.76
C LYS A 162 7.67 -36.07 9.28
N GLY A 163 8.15 -36.62 8.16
CA GLY A 163 7.59 -37.84 7.55
C GLY A 163 6.54 -37.58 6.47
N THR A 164 6.15 -36.33 6.19
CA THR A 164 5.27 -36.01 5.05
C THR A 164 5.97 -36.30 3.72
N GLN A 165 5.22 -36.87 2.77
CA GLN A 165 5.72 -37.20 1.45
C GLN A 165 6.16 -35.93 0.70
N THR A 166 7.35 -35.97 0.13
CA THR A 166 7.86 -34.89 -0.73
C THR A 166 7.01 -34.77 -1.99
N VAL A 167 6.40 -33.61 -2.20
CA VAL A 167 5.71 -33.27 -3.45
C VAL A 167 6.70 -32.60 -4.40
N TRP A 168 6.84 -33.15 -5.60
CA TRP A 168 7.71 -32.62 -6.64
C TRP A 168 6.95 -31.63 -7.53
N ALA A 169 7.25 -30.34 -7.39
CA ALA A 169 6.84 -29.36 -8.37
C ALA A 169 7.70 -29.50 -9.63
N ARG A 170 7.06 -29.58 -10.81
CA ARG A 170 7.80 -29.57 -12.07
C ARG A 170 8.33 -28.16 -12.32
N SER A 171 9.64 -28.05 -12.53
CA SER A 171 10.31 -26.83 -12.99
C SER A 171 10.77 -27.05 -14.43
N GLY A 172 10.88 -25.97 -15.21
CA GLY A 172 11.49 -26.02 -16.55
C GLY A 172 13.00 -26.18 -16.52
N GLY A 173 13.60 -26.41 -15.33
CA GLY A 173 15.05 -26.58 -15.15
C GLY A 173 15.85 -25.27 -15.27
N ARG A 174 15.15 -24.13 -15.46
CA ARG A 174 15.74 -22.82 -15.74
C ARG A 174 15.71 -21.87 -14.54
N THR A 175 15.77 -22.43 -13.33
CA THR A 175 15.78 -21.65 -12.09
C THR A 175 17.01 -20.74 -11.94
N LYS A 176 18.11 -21.08 -12.63
CA LYS A 176 19.33 -20.26 -12.67
C LYS A 176 19.32 -19.24 -13.80
N ASP A 177 18.45 -19.40 -14.79
CA ASP A 177 18.32 -18.45 -15.89
C ASP A 177 17.76 -17.16 -15.33
N ARG A 178 18.50 -16.08 -15.55
CA ARG A 178 18.20 -14.78 -14.99
C ARG A 178 18.66 -13.69 -15.94
N VAL A 179 17.94 -12.59 -15.91
CA VAL A 179 18.32 -11.35 -16.56
C VAL A 179 18.61 -10.34 -15.47
N THR A 180 19.57 -9.47 -15.69
CA THR A 180 19.74 -8.31 -14.84
C THR A 180 18.81 -7.21 -15.37
N CYS A 181 18.04 -6.56 -14.52
CA CYS A 181 17.40 -5.30 -14.85
C CYS A 181 18.12 -4.14 -14.17
N MET A 182 18.19 -3.01 -14.84
CA MET A 182 18.54 -1.75 -14.17
C MET A 182 17.28 -0.92 -13.99
N LEU A 183 17.03 -0.54 -12.75
CA LEU A 183 15.90 0.26 -12.33
C LEU A 183 16.40 1.69 -12.10
N LEU A 184 15.62 2.66 -12.57
CA LEU A 184 15.91 4.07 -12.40
C LEU A 184 14.68 4.79 -11.84
N ASP A 185 14.88 5.51 -10.76
CA ASP A 185 13.88 6.37 -10.14
C ASP A 185 14.49 7.71 -9.74
N ASP A 186 13.67 8.77 -9.70
CA ASP A 186 14.11 10.08 -9.23
C ASP A 186 13.64 10.39 -7.80
N SER A 187 14.16 11.47 -7.24
CA SER A 187 13.83 11.98 -5.91
C SER A 187 12.36 12.40 -5.75
N PHE A 188 11.60 12.54 -6.84
CA PHE A 188 10.16 12.80 -6.81
C PHE A 188 9.33 11.50 -6.87
N GLY A 189 9.98 10.34 -6.94
CA GLY A 189 9.35 9.04 -7.04
C GLY A 189 8.90 8.67 -8.45
N ASN A 190 9.30 9.42 -9.48
CA ASN A 190 9.06 9.04 -10.86
C ASN A 190 9.91 7.82 -11.20
N LYS A 191 9.28 6.82 -11.80
CA LYS A 191 9.95 5.60 -12.25
C LYS A 191 10.15 5.66 -13.74
N TYR A 192 11.37 5.40 -14.16
CA TYR A 192 11.74 5.39 -15.57
C TYR A 192 11.70 3.98 -16.13
N GLU A 193 11.70 3.91 -17.46
CA GLU A 193 11.67 2.65 -18.17
C GLU A 193 12.89 1.78 -17.79
N THR A 194 12.59 0.53 -17.44
CA THR A 194 13.59 -0.43 -17.03
C THR A 194 14.32 -0.96 -18.26
N PHE A 195 15.64 -1.10 -18.17
CA PHE A 195 16.41 -1.77 -19.22
C PHE A 195 16.94 -3.11 -18.76
N LEU A 196 17.02 -4.04 -19.70
CA LEU A 196 17.45 -5.42 -19.46
C LEU A 196 18.91 -5.58 -19.88
N ILE A 197 19.71 -6.11 -18.97
CA ILE A 197 21.12 -6.41 -19.17
C ILE A 197 21.27 -7.93 -19.19
N PHE A 198 21.66 -8.43 -20.35
CA PHE A 198 22.06 -9.82 -20.54
C PHE A 198 23.57 -9.95 -20.32
N LYS A 199 23.99 -11.14 -19.95
CA LYS A 199 25.40 -11.52 -19.87
C LYS A 199 25.68 -12.55 -20.94
N THR A 200 26.37 -12.18 -22.01
CA THR A 200 26.84 -13.14 -23.00
C THR A 200 28.30 -13.51 -22.78
N THR A 201 28.58 -14.81 -22.79
CA THR A 201 29.93 -15.36 -22.55
C THR A 201 30.78 -15.43 -23.83
N THR A 202 30.26 -14.96 -24.96
CA THR A 202 30.91 -15.21 -26.26
C THR A 202 32.15 -14.33 -26.41
N PRO A 203 33.37 -14.89 -26.54
CA PRO A 203 34.56 -14.09 -26.78
C PRO A 203 34.42 -13.37 -28.12
N MET A 204 34.45 -12.04 -28.09
CA MET A 204 34.40 -11.21 -29.29
C MET A 204 35.59 -11.55 -30.20
N LYS A 205 35.34 -12.22 -31.33
CA LYS A 205 36.37 -12.41 -32.35
C LYS A 205 36.70 -11.06 -32.98
N LYS A 206 37.92 -10.55 -32.81
CA LYS A 206 38.64 -9.47 -33.55
C LYS A 206 37.86 -8.19 -33.96
N VAL A 207 36.62 -7.99 -33.51
CA VAL A 207 35.82 -6.78 -33.69
C VAL A 207 35.93 -5.97 -32.42
N THR A 208 36.30 -4.70 -32.56
CA THR A 208 36.62 -3.81 -31.45
C THR A 208 35.43 -3.72 -30.49
N PRO A 209 35.58 -4.11 -29.21
CA PRO A 209 34.54 -4.02 -28.19
C PRO A 209 33.86 -2.64 -28.13
N ALA A 210 34.62 -1.58 -28.42
CA ALA A 210 34.13 -0.21 -28.51
C ALA A 210 33.01 -0.03 -29.55
N GLU A 211 33.10 -0.63 -30.74
CA GLU A 211 32.07 -0.47 -31.77
C GLU A 211 30.78 -1.19 -31.39
N ASN A 212 30.88 -2.38 -30.78
CA ASN A 212 29.72 -3.11 -30.31
C ASN A 212 29.03 -2.39 -29.14
N ASN A 213 29.80 -1.86 -28.20
CA ASN A 213 29.25 -1.06 -27.10
C ASN A 213 28.52 0.18 -27.63
N ALA A 214 29.15 0.92 -28.55
CA ALA A 214 28.59 2.17 -29.08
C ALA A 214 27.37 1.96 -29.99
N LYS A 215 27.37 0.93 -30.84
CA LYS A 215 26.36 0.78 -31.91
C LYS A 215 25.38 -0.37 -31.71
N ARG A 216 25.68 -1.29 -30.79
CA ARG A 216 25.00 -2.59 -30.66
C ARG A 216 24.73 -2.96 -29.20
N HIS A 217 24.79 -1.98 -28.30
CA HIS A 217 24.56 -2.16 -26.87
C HIS A 217 25.37 -3.31 -26.25
N GLY A 218 26.60 -3.52 -26.73
CA GLY A 218 27.49 -4.59 -26.28
C GLY A 218 27.32 -5.92 -27.03
N PHE A 219 26.23 -6.12 -27.76
CA PHE A 219 26.01 -7.35 -28.52
C PHE A 219 26.89 -7.45 -29.77
N GLY A 220 27.31 -8.67 -30.09
CA GLY A 220 27.89 -8.97 -31.41
C GLY A 220 26.86 -8.84 -32.54
N LYS A 221 27.33 -8.53 -33.75
CA LYS A 221 26.50 -8.22 -34.95
C LYS A 221 25.33 -9.18 -35.20
N ARG A 222 25.54 -10.50 -35.06
CA ARG A 222 24.48 -11.51 -35.32
C ARG A 222 23.39 -11.50 -34.24
N LEU A 223 23.78 -11.38 -32.98
CA LEU A 223 22.84 -11.38 -31.87
C LEU A 223 22.10 -10.05 -31.78
N TRP A 224 22.79 -8.95 -32.11
CA TRP A 224 22.21 -7.61 -32.18
C TRP A 224 20.96 -7.53 -33.06
N ILE A 225 20.95 -8.20 -34.22
CA ILE A 225 19.78 -8.19 -35.12
C ILE A 225 18.53 -8.70 -34.36
N LYS A 226 18.65 -9.83 -33.68
CA LYS A 226 17.56 -10.41 -32.89
C LYS A 226 17.18 -9.53 -31.70
N MET A 227 18.17 -9.00 -30.98
CA MET A 227 17.93 -8.16 -29.81
C MET A 227 17.28 -6.84 -30.18
N ARG A 228 17.70 -6.21 -31.26
CA ARG A 228 17.09 -4.98 -31.79
C ARG A 228 15.62 -5.22 -32.16
N ASP A 229 15.31 -6.32 -32.83
CA ASP A 229 13.93 -6.64 -33.21
C ASP A 229 13.07 -6.88 -31.95
N LEU A 230 13.63 -7.53 -30.92
CA LEU A 230 12.98 -7.68 -29.60
C LEU A 230 12.78 -6.33 -28.90
N GLN A 231 13.80 -5.46 -28.89
CA GLN A 231 13.66 -4.11 -28.32
C GLN A 231 12.52 -3.34 -29.00
N SER A 232 12.45 -3.37 -30.33
CA SER A 232 11.39 -2.71 -31.07
C SER A 232 10.01 -3.28 -30.77
N THR A 233 9.93 -4.59 -30.49
CA THR A 233 8.67 -5.28 -30.19
C THR A 233 8.20 -5.01 -28.77
N LEU A 234 9.13 -4.97 -27.81
CA LEU A 234 8.83 -4.81 -26.38
C LEU A 234 8.80 -3.34 -25.93
N GLY A 235 9.35 -2.42 -26.72
CA GLY A 235 9.58 -1.03 -26.32
C GLY A 235 10.77 -0.84 -25.38
N LEU A 236 11.37 -1.92 -24.88
CA LEU A 236 12.41 -1.87 -23.84
C LEU A 236 13.81 -1.82 -24.42
N GLN A 237 14.72 -1.11 -23.74
CA GLN A 237 16.15 -1.14 -24.04
C GLN A 237 16.80 -2.43 -23.52
N ILE A 238 17.62 -3.07 -24.36
CA ILE A 238 18.31 -4.32 -24.04
C ILE A 238 19.81 -4.12 -24.29
N CYS A 239 20.64 -4.52 -23.34
CA CYS A 239 22.09 -4.39 -23.42
C CYS A 239 22.77 -5.70 -23.04
N ASP A 240 24.01 -5.86 -23.49
CA ASP A 240 24.92 -6.91 -23.08
C ASP A 240 26.03 -6.31 -22.22
N ASN A 241 26.31 -6.94 -21.09
CA ASN A 241 27.46 -6.61 -20.28
C ASN A 241 28.09 -7.90 -19.73
N ALA A 242 29.32 -8.17 -20.14
CA ALA A 242 30.09 -9.33 -19.69
C ALA A 242 30.31 -9.35 -18.16
N THR A 243 30.23 -8.19 -17.50
CA THR A 243 30.40 -8.04 -16.05
C THR A 243 29.08 -8.04 -15.27
N ALA A 244 27.93 -8.18 -15.94
CA ALA A 244 26.64 -8.24 -15.24
C ALA A 244 26.59 -9.41 -14.23
N CYS A 245 25.83 -9.18 -13.15
CA CYS A 245 25.73 -10.07 -11.99
C CYS A 245 24.96 -11.37 -12.28
#